data_AF-A0AAN6YBX9-F1
#
_entry.id   AF-A0AAN6YBX9-F1
#
_cell.length_a   1.000
_cell.length_b   1.000
_cell.length_c   1.000
_cell.angle_alpha   90.00
_cell.angle_beta   90.00
_cell.angle_gamma   90.00
#
_symmetry.space_group_name_H-M   'P 1'
#
loop_
_entity.id
_entity.type
_entity.pdbx_description
1 polymer ?
#
loop_
_entity_poly.entity_id
_entity_poly.type
_entity_poly.pdbx_seq_one_letter_code
_entity_poly.pdbx_strand_id
1 'polypeptide(L)'
;MLLGPKFPQPIVSAIQNAQTPSEGNGVEIVLHSNIVSGKELKRALDDMFPNPQEYYVQLRRDRYRITLPNHNKDDIQRYVTK
;
A
#
# COMPACT_ATOMS: atom_id res chain seq x y z
N MET A 1 -4.11 15.01 20.32
CA MET A 1 -3.14 14.85 19.22
C MET A 1 -3.25 13.40 18.74
N LEU A 2 -4.01 13.15 17.69
CA LEU A 2 -4.21 11.78 17.16
C LEU A 2 -3.18 11.55 16.05
N LEU A 3 -2.06 10.90 16.41
CA LEU A 3 -1.13 10.34 15.45
C LEU A 3 -1.87 9.20 14.74
N GLY A 4 -2.30 9.44 13.50
CA GLY A 4 -2.83 8.37 12.65
C GLY A 4 -1.74 7.31 12.40
N PRO A 5 -2.13 6.09 12.01
CA PRO A 5 -1.18 5.05 11.66
C PRO A 5 -0.29 5.54 10.51
N LYS A 6 1.00 5.74 10.78
CA LYS A 6 2.00 6.08 9.77
C LYS A 6 2.56 4.80 9.19
N PHE A 7 2.59 4.71 7.85
CA PHE A 7 3.34 3.66 7.19
C PHE A 7 4.82 3.68 7.64
N PRO A 8 5.44 2.50 7.83
CA PRO A 8 6.89 2.40 7.85
C PRO A 8 7.50 3.13 6.65
N GLN A 9 8.57 3.90 6.86
CA GLN A 9 9.28 4.65 5.81
C GLN A 9 9.52 3.88 4.51
N PRO A 10 9.85 2.58 4.54
CA PRO A 10 10.06 1.85 3.30
C PRO A 10 8.78 1.62 2.49
N ILE A 11 7.62 1.52 3.15
CA ILE A 11 6.31 1.40 2.49
C ILE A 11 5.92 2.74 1.87
N VAL A 12 6.21 3.85 2.55
CA VAL A 12 6.04 5.22 2.03
C VAL A 12 6.79 5.40 0.70
N SER A 13 8.05 4.99 0.64
CA SER A 13 8.84 5.07 -0.60
C SER A 13 8.25 4.20 -1.72
N ALA A 14 7.76 3.00 -1.42
CA ALA A 14 7.12 2.15 -2.42
C ALA A 14 5.82 2.75 -2.95
N ILE A 15 5.04 3.39 -2.08
CA ILE A 15 3.83 4.12 -2.45
C ILE A 15 4.13 5.31 -3.36
N GLN A 16 5.18 6.08 -3.09
CA GLN A 16 5.58 7.19 -3.97
C GLN A 16 5.90 6.70 -5.39
N ASN A 17 6.48 5.50 -5.47
CA ASN A 17 6.79 4.80 -6.71
C ASN A 17 5.61 3.96 -7.25
N ALA A 18 4.43 4.05 -6.64
CA ALA A 18 3.26 3.33 -7.08
C ALA A 18 2.85 3.71 -8.50
N GLN A 19 2.38 2.72 -9.24
CA GLN A 19 2.03 2.82 -10.64
C GLN A 19 0.53 2.62 -10.80
N THR A 20 -0.10 3.38 -11.68
CA THR A 20 -1.47 3.14 -12.12
C THR A 20 -1.46 2.10 -13.25
N PRO A 21 -2.23 1.00 -13.16
CA PRO A 21 -2.35 0.05 -14.27
C PRO A 21 -2.84 0.75 -15.54
N SER A 22 -2.35 0.32 -16.69
CA SER A 22 -2.64 0.91 -17.99
C SER A 22 -4.13 0.84 -18.39
N GLU A 23 -4.92 -0.02 -17.74
CA GLU A 23 -6.30 -0.34 -18.13
C GLU A 23 -7.34 -0.13 -17.00
N GLY A 24 -7.01 0.58 -15.91
CA GLY A 24 -7.98 0.74 -14.81
C GLY A 24 -7.72 1.90 -13.85
N ASN A 25 -8.71 2.17 -12.99
CA ASN A 25 -8.71 3.23 -11.96
C ASN A 25 -8.00 2.84 -10.66
N GLY A 26 -7.15 1.81 -10.68
CA GLY A 26 -6.47 1.32 -9.50
C GLY A 26 -5.04 1.83 -9.36
N VAL A 27 -4.44 1.54 -8.22
CA VAL A 27 -3.01 1.72 -7.98
C VAL A 27 -2.38 0.38 -7.64
N GLU A 28 -1.19 0.15 -8.18
CA GLU A 28 -0.35 -0.98 -7.86
C GLU A 28 0.95 -0.53 -7.20
N ILE A 29 1.29 -1.21 -6.11
CA ILE A 29 2.47 -0.95 -5.32
C ILE A 29 3.27 -2.24 -5.22
N VAL A 30 4.55 -2.17 -5.56
CA VAL A 30 5.45 -3.32 -5.49
C VAL A 30 6.51 -3.05 -4.44
N LEU A 31 6.63 -3.96 -3.48
CA LEU A 31 7.57 -3.86 -2.37
C LEU A 31 8.35 -5.16 -2.24
N HIS A 32 9.67 -5.12 -2.06
CA HIS A 32 10.42 -6.33 -1.74
C HIS A 32 10.06 -6.86 -0.34
N SER A 33 10.03 -8.19 -0.19
CA SER A 33 9.71 -8.85 1.08
C SER A 33 10.82 -8.79 2.12
N ASN A 34 12.03 -8.33 1.75
CA ASN A 34 13.12 -8.05 2.70
C ASN A 34 12.93 -6.72 3.44
N ILE A 35 12.01 -5.87 2.97
CA ILE A 35 11.78 -4.53 3.48
C ILE A 35 10.85 -4.54 4.69
N VAL A 36 9.84 -5.40 4.66
CA VAL A 36 8.83 -5.53 5.72
C VAL A 36 8.32 -6.96 5.73
N SER A 37 7.97 -7.47 6.91
CA SER A 37 7.31 -8.77 6.97
C SER A 37 5.87 -8.69 6.45
N GLY A 38 5.35 -9.80 5.92
CA GLY A 38 3.96 -9.86 5.45
C GLY A 38 2.93 -9.55 6.54
N LYS A 39 3.23 -9.86 7.82
CA LYS A 39 2.36 -9.54 8.96
C LYS A 39 2.31 -8.03 9.22
N GLU A 40 3.46 -7.37 9.23
CA GLU A 40 3.54 -5.91 9.40
C GLU A 40 2.90 -5.18 8.22
N LEU A 41 3.14 -5.65 6.99
CA LEU A 41 2.49 -5.11 5.80
C LEU A 41 0.97 -5.21 5.90
N LYS A 42 0.45 -6.41 6.22
CA LYS A 42 -0.99 -6.61 6.36
C LYS A 42 -1.58 -5.71 7.45
N ARG A 43 -0.92 -5.62 8.61
CA ARG A 43 -1.37 -4.75 9.70
C ARG A 43 -1.42 -3.28 9.26
N ALA A 44 -0.37 -2.78 8.60
CA ALA A 44 -0.34 -1.41 8.12
C ALA A 44 -1.45 -1.13 7.09
N LEU A 45 -1.73 -2.09 6.21
CA LEU A 45 -2.82 -1.98 5.24
C LEU A 45 -4.20 -2.07 5.93
N ASP A 46 -4.41 -2.96 6.90
CA ASP A 46 -5.65 -3.05 7.68
C ASP A 46 -5.93 -1.76 8.47
N ASP A 47 -4.90 -1.17 9.08
CA ASP A 47 -5.02 0.07 9.85
C ASP A 47 -5.41 1.27 8.97
N MET A 48 -5.08 1.22 7.69
CA MET A 48 -5.32 2.31 6.74
C MET A 48 -6.55 2.15 5.87
N PHE A 49 -6.82 0.90 5.50
CA PHE A 49 -7.92 0.49 4.64
C PHE A 49 -8.80 -0.47 5.47
N PRO A 50 -9.65 0.07 6.35
CA PRO A 50 -10.42 -0.74 7.29
C PRO A 50 -11.43 -1.66 6.59
N ASN A 51 -11.78 -1.35 5.33
CA ASN A 51 -12.66 -2.21 4.54
C ASN A 51 -11.82 -3.25 3.76
N PRO A 52 -12.11 -4.55 3.90
CA PRO A 52 -11.32 -5.63 3.31
C PRO A 52 -11.36 -5.72 1.78
N GLN A 53 -12.20 -4.92 1.11
CA GLN A 53 -12.31 -4.85 -0.36
C GLN A 53 -11.48 -3.71 -0.97
N GLU A 54 -10.80 -2.92 -0.14
CA GLU A 54 -10.03 -1.76 -0.60
C GLU A 54 -8.64 -2.11 -1.13
N TYR A 55 -8.09 -3.28 -0.75
CA TYR A 55 -6.77 -3.70 -1.19
C TYR A 55 -6.66 -5.23 -1.36
N TYR A 56 -5.73 -5.65 -2.22
CA TYR A 56 -5.30 -7.04 -2.40
C TYR A 56 -3.79 -7.14 -2.28
N VAL A 57 -3.28 -8.18 -1.62
CA VAL A 57 -1.84 -8.46 -1.53
C VAL A 57 -1.53 -9.81 -2.11
N GLN A 58 -0.55 -9.87 -3.01
CA GLN A 58 0.00 -11.10 -3.55
C GLN A 58 1.51 -11.13 -3.29
N LEU A 59 2.01 -12.19 -2.66
CA LEU A 59 3.45 -12.45 -2.61
C LEU A 59 3.85 -13.19 -3.90
N ARG A 60 4.72 -12.57 -4.70
CA ARG A 60 5.30 -13.16 -5.90
C ARG A 60 6.81 -13.21 -5.73
N ARG A 61 7.35 -14.41 -5.55
CA ARG A 61 8.77 -14.64 -5.22
C ARG A 61 9.16 -13.87 -3.96
N ASP A 62 9.91 -12.79 -4.12
CA ASP A 62 10.46 -11.94 -3.07
C ASP A 62 9.83 -10.53 -3.07
N ARG A 63 8.65 -10.37 -3.69
CA ARG A 63 7.96 -9.09 -3.78
C ARG A 63 6.47 -9.22 -3.42
N TYR A 64 6.01 -8.33 -2.56
CA TYR A 64 4.60 -8.06 -2.34
C TYR A 64 4.09 -7.14 -3.43
N ARG A 65 3.07 -7.60 -4.16
CA ARG A 65 2.27 -6.81 -5.09
C ARG A 65 0.98 -6.44 -4.38
N ILE A 66 0.76 -5.15 -4.18
CA ILE A 66 -0.39 -4.59 -3.49
C ILE A 66 -1.23 -3.88 -4.55
N THR A 67 -2.48 -4.30 -4.73
CA THR A 67 -3.42 -3.71 -5.68
C THR A 67 -4.53 -3.00 -4.92
N LEU A 68 -4.76 -1.74 -5.24
CA LEU A 68 -5.77 -0.87 -4.66
C LEU A 68 -6.72 -0.45 -5.80
N PRO A 69 -7.76 -1.25 -6.11
CA PRO A 69 -8.56 -1.08 -7.33
C PRO A 69 -9.45 0.17 -7.33
N ASN A 70 -9.80 0.67 -6.14
CA ASN A 70 -10.75 1.78 -5.95
C ASN A 70 -10.06 3.09 -5.53
N HIS A 71 -8.73 3.13 -5.59
CA HIS A 71 -7.93 4.26 -5.14
C HIS A 71 -7.05 4.76 -6.29
N ASN A 72 -6.96 6.07 -6.43
CA ASN A 72 -6.00 6.69 -7.33
C ASN A 72 -4.71 7.08 -6.57
N LYS A 73 -3.69 7.56 -7.31
CA LYS A 73 -2.40 7.91 -6.72
C LYS A 73 -2.51 9.04 -5.68
N ASP A 74 -3.38 10.02 -5.91
CA ASP A 74 -3.57 11.16 -5.01
C ASP A 74 -4.21 10.73 -3.68
N ASP A 75 -5.16 9.80 -3.72
CA ASP A 75 -5.79 9.23 -2.52
C ASP A 75 -4.75 8.55 -1.64
N ILE A 76 -3.95 7.68 -2.24
CA ILE A 76 -2.88 6.95 -1.53
C ILE A 76 -1.84 7.93 -0.97
N GLN A 77 -1.48 8.97 -1.73
CA GLN A 77 -0.49 9.96 -1.29
C GLN A 77 -0.97 10.75 -0.06
N ARG A 78 -2.27 11.04 0.07
CA ARG A 78 -2.84 11.69 1.27
C ARG A 78 -2.72 10.87 2.53
N TYR A 79 -2.72 9.54 2.43
CA TYR A 79 -2.54 8.69 3.61
C TYR A 79 -1.08 8.66 4.09
N VAL A 80 -0.13 8.90 3.18
CA VAL A 80 1.30 8.90 3.49
C VAL A 80 1.76 10.20 4.14
N THR A 81 1.14 11.33 3.80
CA THR A 81 1.53 12.67 4.31
C THR A 81 0.81 13.12 5.58
N LYS A 82 -0.17 12.36 6.10
CA LYS A 82 -0.82 12.63 7.40
C LYS A 82 0.04 12.16 8.59
#